data_AF-A0A6P2DZ00-F1
#
_entry.id   AF-A0A6P2DZ00-F1
#
_cell.length_a   1.000
_cell.length_b   1.000
_cell.length_c   1.000
_cell.angle_alpha   90.00
_cell.angle_beta   90.00
_cell.angle_gamma   90.00
#
_symmetry.space_group_name_H-M   'P 1'
#
loop_
_entity.id
_entity.type
_entity.pdbx_description
1 polymer ?
#
loop_
_entity_poly.entity_id
_entity_poly.type
_entity_poly.pdbx_seq_one_letter_code
_entity_poly.pdbx_strand_id
1 'polypeptide(L)'
;MGAALAACSDHGASVVDAEPPAPTVQGHQIRFAPDHPQLRLLPLTAAAPGTSTPGVVVPAAAVMLHGARHSVLVEVQPGVFESRNVRVAHLGASEVAISHGLAAGELVVSDNALLLARELCEAQRSAAIVTGPDDPEHVAASALGSGKP
;
A
#
# COMPACT_ATOMS: atom_id res chain seq x y z
N MET A 1 13.20 -37.02 45.70
CA MET A 1 11.99 -36.52 46.38
C MET A 1 11.66 -35.16 45.78
N GLY A 2 11.02 -35.15 44.61
CA GLY A 2 10.69 -33.94 43.85
C GLY A 2 9.19 -33.79 43.79
N ALA A 3 8.67 -32.70 44.36
CA ALA A 3 7.28 -32.32 44.24
C ALA A 3 7.18 -31.25 43.15
N ALA A 4 6.61 -31.62 42.00
CA ALA A 4 6.22 -30.69 40.96
C ALA A 4 4.89 -30.04 41.37
N LEU A 5 4.88 -28.72 41.53
CA LEU A 5 3.65 -27.96 41.66
C LEU A 5 3.14 -27.66 40.25
N ALA A 6 2.12 -28.39 39.83
CA ALA A 6 1.30 -28.05 38.68
C ALA A 6 0.34 -26.92 39.08
N ALA A 7 0.65 -25.69 38.67
CA ALA A 7 -0.33 -24.62 38.63
C ALA A 7 -0.92 -24.59 37.21
N CYS A 8 -1.93 -25.44 36.97
CA CYS A 8 -2.86 -25.22 35.88
C CYS A 8 -3.75 -24.04 36.28
N SER A 9 -3.33 -22.82 35.94
CA SER A 9 -4.24 -21.69 35.88
C SER A 9 -5.04 -21.82 34.60
N ASP A 10 -6.19 -22.45 34.77
CA ASP A 10 -7.40 -22.33 33.97
C ASP A 10 -7.53 -20.87 33.49
N HIS A 11 -7.10 -20.63 32.24
CA HIS A 11 -7.38 -19.38 31.56
C HIS A 11 -8.81 -19.50 31.07
N GLY A 12 -9.71 -19.07 31.94
CA GLY A 12 -11.12 -18.93 31.66
C GLY A 12 -11.35 -18.28 30.30
N ALA A 13 -12.32 -18.85 29.59
CA ALA A 13 -12.86 -18.33 28.34
C ALA A 13 -13.09 -16.81 28.44
N SER A 14 -12.18 -16.05 27.84
CA SER A 14 -12.32 -14.61 27.67
C SER A 14 -12.68 -14.36 26.22
N VAL A 15 -13.97 -14.08 26.04
CA VAL A 15 -14.64 -13.48 24.87
C VAL A 15 -14.32 -14.05 23.49
N VAL A 16 -15.38 -14.43 22.78
CA VAL A 16 -15.40 -14.54 21.32
C VAL A 16 -15.05 -13.18 20.70
N ASP A 17 -13.77 -12.87 20.63
CA ASP A 17 -13.22 -11.78 19.82
C ASP A 17 -13.21 -12.29 18.38
N ALA A 18 -14.26 -11.96 17.62
CA ALA A 18 -14.21 -12.17 16.18
C ALA A 18 -13.17 -11.19 15.64
N GLU A 19 -11.97 -11.69 15.37
CA GLU A 19 -10.87 -10.94 14.75
C GLU A 19 -11.43 -10.14 13.56
N PRO A 20 -11.22 -8.80 13.51
CA PRO A 20 -11.68 -7.99 12.40
C PRO A 20 -11.23 -8.63 11.09
N PRO A 21 -12.13 -8.76 10.09
CA PRO A 21 -11.77 -9.42 8.84
C PRO A 21 -10.54 -8.75 8.25
N ALA A 22 -9.50 -9.56 7.99
CA ALA A 22 -8.23 -9.07 7.49
C ALA A 22 -8.44 -8.19 6.23
N PRO A 23 -7.68 -7.11 6.06
CA PRO A 23 -7.78 -6.27 4.89
C PRO A 23 -7.50 -7.08 3.62
N THR A 24 -8.33 -6.88 2.60
CA THR A 24 -8.16 -7.57 1.31
C THR A 24 -7.32 -6.71 0.39
N VAL A 25 -6.22 -7.23 -0.12
CA VAL A 25 -5.34 -6.53 -1.07
C VAL A 25 -5.49 -7.12 -2.47
N GLN A 26 -5.72 -6.25 -3.45
CA GLN A 26 -5.88 -6.59 -4.86
C GLN A 26 -5.03 -5.65 -5.71
N GLY A 27 -3.84 -6.11 -6.13
CA GLY A 27 -2.90 -5.29 -6.90
C GLY A 27 -2.45 -4.06 -6.12
N HIS A 28 -2.81 -2.86 -6.59
CA HIS A 28 -2.47 -1.57 -5.95
C HIS A 28 -3.55 -1.05 -4.99
N GLN A 29 -4.58 -1.86 -4.74
CA GLN A 29 -5.70 -1.49 -3.87
C GLN A 29 -5.70 -2.32 -2.59
N ILE A 30 -6.05 -1.67 -1.49
CA ILE A 30 -6.33 -2.29 -0.19
C ILE A 30 -7.74 -1.90 0.23
N ARG A 31 -8.52 -2.91 0.62
CA ARG A 31 -9.89 -2.75 1.09
C ARG A 31 -9.99 -3.15 2.55
N PHE A 32 -10.54 -2.25 3.33
CA PHE A 32 -10.96 -2.49 4.70
C PHE A 32 -12.48 -2.71 4.77
N ALA A 33 -12.92 -3.41 5.81
CA ALA A 33 -14.34 -3.41 6.17
C ALA A 33 -14.77 -2.00 6.65
N PRO A 34 -16.04 -1.59 6.46
CA PRO A 34 -16.52 -0.25 6.79
C PRO A 34 -16.27 0.22 8.24
N ASP A 35 -16.23 -0.71 9.21
CA ASP A 35 -16.01 -0.43 10.63
C ASP A 35 -14.60 -0.80 11.11
N HIS A 36 -13.66 -1.01 10.17
CA HIS A 36 -12.31 -1.44 10.52
C HIS A 36 -11.59 -0.34 11.33
N PRO A 37 -10.96 -0.68 12.48
CA PRO A 37 -10.39 0.31 13.39
C PRO A 37 -9.30 1.18 12.73
N GLN A 38 -8.59 0.63 11.75
CA GLN A 38 -7.54 1.34 11.01
C GLN A 38 -8.06 2.54 10.20
N LEU A 39 -9.32 2.53 9.76
CA LEU A 39 -9.91 3.67 9.04
C LEU A 39 -9.91 4.95 9.89
N ARG A 40 -9.97 4.83 11.22
CA ARG A 40 -9.97 5.96 12.15
C ARG A 40 -8.61 6.67 12.22
N LEU A 41 -7.55 6.00 11.78
CA LEU A 41 -6.17 6.50 11.77
C LEU A 41 -5.76 7.09 10.42
N LEU A 42 -6.64 7.02 9.41
CA LEU A 42 -6.37 7.43 8.04
C LEU A 42 -7.22 8.65 7.71
N PRO A 43 -6.87 9.85 8.22
CA PRO A 43 -7.63 11.05 7.91
C PRO A 43 -7.59 11.31 6.41
N LEU A 44 -8.73 11.73 5.88
CA LEU A 44 -8.93 12.01 4.47
C LEU A 44 -9.01 13.51 4.23
N THR A 45 -8.48 13.95 3.10
CA THR A 45 -8.56 15.34 2.66
C THR A 45 -8.84 15.37 1.17
N ALA A 46 -9.78 16.21 0.75
CA ALA A 46 -10.07 16.41 -0.66
C ALA A 46 -8.94 17.20 -1.32
N ALA A 47 -8.44 16.73 -2.46
CA ALA A 47 -7.45 17.45 -3.25
C ALA A 47 -8.03 18.80 -3.72
N ALA A 48 -7.40 19.90 -3.31
CA ALA A 48 -7.88 21.25 -3.63
C ALA A 48 -7.36 21.68 -5.02
N PRO A 49 -8.14 22.43 -5.82
CA PRO A 49 -7.62 23.00 -7.05
C PRO A 49 -6.50 24.02 -6.75
N GLY A 50 -5.41 23.96 -7.52
CA GLY A 50 -4.31 24.91 -7.39
C GLY A 50 -4.71 26.33 -7.81
N THR A 51 -4.43 27.32 -6.98
CA THR A 51 -4.79 28.73 -7.25
C THR A 51 -3.79 29.45 -8.16
N SER A 52 -2.50 29.11 -8.06
CA SER A 52 -1.40 29.76 -8.82
C SER A 52 -0.60 28.78 -9.68
N THR A 53 -0.94 27.49 -9.66
CA THR A 53 -0.25 26.45 -10.43
C THR A 53 -1.28 25.50 -11.02
N PRO A 54 -1.17 25.14 -12.31
CA PRO A 54 -2.04 24.14 -12.91
C PRO A 54 -1.93 22.79 -12.17
N GLY A 55 -3.08 22.24 -11.76
CA GLY A 55 -3.15 20.97 -11.04
C GLY A 55 -3.92 21.08 -9.72
N VAL A 56 -3.56 20.21 -8.78
CA VAL A 56 -4.17 20.14 -7.45
C VAL A 56 -3.14 20.29 -6.34
N VAL A 57 -3.58 20.69 -5.16
CA VAL A 57 -2.78 20.87 -3.96
C VAL A 57 -3.25 19.91 -2.88
N VAL A 58 -2.30 19.23 -2.25
CA VAL A 58 -2.54 18.30 -1.14
C VAL A 58 -1.55 18.57 -0.01
N PRO A 59 -1.84 18.14 1.23
CA PRO A 59 -0.87 18.19 2.32
C PRO A 59 0.42 17.44 1.96
N ALA A 60 1.58 17.98 2.35
CA ALA A 60 2.86 17.34 2.08
C ALA A 60 2.97 15.92 2.68
N ALA A 61 2.33 15.70 3.83
CA ALA A 61 2.26 14.40 4.49
C ALA A 61 1.47 13.33 3.69
N ALA A 62 0.62 13.74 2.75
CA ALA A 62 -0.12 12.82 1.86
C ALA A 62 0.78 12.23 0.75
N VAL A 63 1.93 12.86 0.48
CA VAL A 63 2.81 12.49 -0.62
C VAL A 63 3.96 11.65 -0.07
N MET A 64 4.04 10.41 -0.54
CA MET A 64 5.09 9.48 -0.18
C MET A 64 6.11 9.33 -1.31
N LEU A 65 7.35 9.02 -0.94
CA LEU A 65 8.41 8.71 -1.88
C LEU A 65 8.68 7.21 -1.88
N HIS A 66 8.52 6.56 -3.03
CA HIS A 66 8.91 5.18 -3.26
C HIS A 66 10.05 5.13 -4.29
N GLY A 67 11.28 4.94 -3.80
CA GLY A 67 12.48 5.08 -4.62
C GLY A 67 12.61 6.52 -5.14
N ALA A 68 12.42 6.70 -6.46
CA ALA A 68 12.45 8.01 -7.11
C ALA A 68 11.05 8.52 -7.53
N ARG A 69 9.98 7.80 -7.21
CA ARG A 69 8.61 8.11 -7.62
C ARG A 69 7.80 8.65 -6.46
N HIS A 70 6.99 9.68 -6.72
CA HIS A 70 6.03 10.19 -5.77
C HIS A 70 4.70 9.44 -5.92
N SER A 71 4.09 9.09 -4.80
CA SER A 71 2.83 8.37 -4.75
C SER A 71 1.92 8.92 -3.66
N VAL A 72 0.61 8.84 -3.88
CA VAL A 72 -0.44 9.18 -2.91
C VAL A 72 -1.37 7.98 -2.75
N LEU A 73 -2.02 7.86 -1.59
CA LEU A 73 -3.09 6.89 -1.36
C LEU A 73 -4.44 7.60 -1.51
N VAL A 74 -5.20 7.18 -2.51
CA VAL A 74 -6.51 7.77 -2.86
C VAL A 74 -7.62 6.83 -2.42
N GLU A 75 -8.62 7.34 -1.71
CA GLU A 75 -9.84 6.58 -1.45
C GLU A 75 -10.73 6.62 -2.70
N VAL A 76 -10.85 5.47 -3.37
CA VAL A 76 -11.68 5.31 -4.58
C VAL A 76 -13.13 4.99 -4.23
N GLN A 77 -13.32 4.31 -3.10
CA GLN A 77 -14.61 3.98 -2.48
C GLN A 77 -14.41 3.97 -0.97
N PRO A 78 -15.47 4.19 -0.17
CA PRO A 78 -15.38 4.14 1.30
C PRO A 78 -14.65 2.89 1.80
N GLY A 79 -13.47 3.07 2.39
CA GLY A 79 -12.61 2.00 2.90
C GLY A 79 -11.76 1.26 1.86
N VAL A 80 -11.76 1.69 0.59
CA VAL A 80 -10.92 1.16 -0.50
C VAL A 80 -9.92 2.21 -0.92
N PHE A 81 -8.64 1.92 -0.72
CA PHE A 81 -7.54 2.83 -0.99
C PHE A 81 -6.67 2.30 -2.12
N GLU A 82 -6.31 3.17 -3.05
CA GLU A 82 -5.45 2.89 -4.18
C GLU A 82 -4.16 3.67 -4.07
N SER A 83 -3.01 2.98 -4.18
CA SER A 83 -1.71 3.64 -4.32
C SER A 83 -1.52 4.11 -5.76
N ARG A 84 -1.47 5.44 -5.96
CA ARG A 84 -1.36 6.06 -7.28
C ARG A 84 -0.08 6.87 -7.42
N ASN A 85 0.63 6.66 -8.52
CA ASN A 85 1.81 7.45 -8.87
C ASN A 85 1.39 8.85 -9.34
N VAL A 86 2.07 9.88 -8.84
CA VAL A 86 1.78 11.28 -9.16
C VAL A 86 3.01 12.01 -9.67
N ARG A 87 2.79 13.05 -10.49
CA ARG A 87 3.84 13.98 -10.90
C ARG A 87 3.70 15.27 -10.12
N VAL A 88 4.67 15.52 -9.26
CA VAL A 88 4.76 16.75 -8.47
C VAL A 88 5.26 17.90 -9.36
N ALA A 89 4.58 19.03 -9.28
CA ALA A 89 5.01 20.30 -9.89
C ALA A 89 5.90 21.10 -8.94
N HIS A 90 5.50 21.18 -7.66
CA HIS A 90 6.22 21.92 -6.64
C HIS A 90 6.09 21.25 -5.27
N LEU A 91 7.23 21.07 -4.59
CA LEU A 91 7.29 20.59 -3.21
C LEU A 91 7.38 21.79 -2.27
N GLY A 92 6.31 22.06 -1.52
CA GLY A 92 6.31 23.03 -0.43
C GLY A 92 6.53 22.35 0.93
N ALA A 93 6.67 23.17 1.98
CA ALA A 93 6.91 22.67 3.33
C ALA A 93 5.67 22.00 3.96
N SER A 94 4.49 22.57 3.73
CA SER A 94 3.21 22.07 4.25
C SER A 94 2.31 21.46 3.18
N GLU A 95 2.48 21.88 1.93
CA GLU A 95 1.63 21.50 0.81
C GLU A 95 2.47 21.17 -0.42
N VAL A 96 1.94 20.29 -1.26
CA VAL A 96 2.57 19.84 -2.51
C VAL A 96 1.61 20.05 -3.66
N ALA A 97 2.09 20.70 -4.72
CA ALA A 97 1.33 20.88 -5.95
C ALA A 97 1.56 19.67 -6.87
N ILE A 98 0.49 18.99 -7.25
CA ILE A 98 0.47 17.84 -8.16
C ILE A 98 -0.05 18.29 -9.52
N SER A 99 0.79 18.11 -10.55
CA SER A 99 0.46 18.41 -11.94
C SER A 99 -0.33 17.31 -12.66
N HIS A 100 -0.16 16.04 -12.25
CA HIS A 100 -0.75 14.90 -12.94
C HIS A 100 -0.92 13.70 -11.99
N GLY A 101 -1.97 12.91 -12.23
CA GLY A 101 -2.25 11.67 -11.51
C GLY A 101 -3.24 11.83 -10.35
N LEU A 102 -3.72 13.04 -10.09
CA LEU A 102 -4.73 13.31 -9.07
C LEU A 102 -5.67 14.41 -9.57
N ALA A 103 -6.97 14.23 -9.39
CA ALA A 103 -8.01 15.18 -9.76
C ALA A 103 -8.55 15.92 -8.52
N ALA A 104 -9.10 17.11 -8.75
CA ALA A 104 -9.68 17.91 -7.67
C ALA A 104 -10.91 17.19 -7.08
N GLY A 105 -11.01 17.19 -5.74
CA GLY A 105 -12.08 16.52 -5.03
C GLY A 105 -11.84 15.03 -4.74
N GLU A 106 -10.80 14.40 -5.31
CA GLU A 106 -10.40 13.05 -4.88
C GLU A 106 -9.90 13.08 -3.43
N LEU A 107 -10.32 12.08 -2.64
CA LEU A 107 -9.96 11.96 -1.24
C LEU A 107 -8.59 11.29 -1.12
N VAL A 108 -7.63 11.97 -0.53
CA VAL A 108 -6.29 11.43 -0.24
C VAL A 108 -6.10 11.24 1.24
N VAL A 109 -5.35 10.20 1.61
CA VAL A 109 -4.90 9.98 2.99
C VAL A 109 -3.88 11.05 3.34
N SER A 110 -4.25 11.95 4.27
CA SER A 110 -3.44 13.13 4.60
C SER A 110 -2.42 12.91 5.72
N ASP A 111 -2.60 11.85 6.53
CA ASP A 111 -1.67 11.47 7.59
C ASP A 111 -1.62 9.93 7.73
N ASN A 112 -0.57 9.41 8.34
CA ASN A 112 -0.33 7.97 8.52
C ASN A 112 -0.32 7.16 7.21
N ALA A 113 -0.12 7.80 6.07
CA ALA A 113 -0.09 7.16 4.75
C ALA A 113 0.98 6.06 4.66
N LEU A 114 2.11 6.22 5.36
CA LEU A 114 3.19 5.22 5.39
C LEU A 114 2.79 3.91 6.06
N LEU A 115 1.93 3.95 7.09
CA LEU A 115 1.40 2.74 7.71
C LEU A 115 0.58 1.95 6.68
N LEU A 116 -0.32 2.64 5.99
CA LEU A 116 -1.14 2.01 4.96
C LEU A 116 -0.29 1.50 3.77
N ALA A 117 0.72 2.26 3.36
CA ALA A 117 1.63 1.87 2.30
C ALA A 117 2.45 0.63 2.67
N ARG A 118 2.84 0.47 3.94
CA ARG A 118 3.51 -0.72 4.46
C ARG A 118 2.63 -1.95 4.30
N GLU A 119 1.38 -1.89 4.78
CA GLU A 119 0.41 -3.00 4.66
C GLU A 119 0.19 -3.41 3.20
N LEU A 120 -0.01 -2.43 2.32
CA LEU A 120 -0.18 -2.68 0.88
C LEU A 120 1.09 -3.33 0.28
N CYS A 121 2.28 -2.85 0.66
CA CYS A 121 3.55 -3.39 0.18
C CYS A 121 3.80 -4.83 0.67
N GLU A 122 3.48 -5.13 1.93
CA GLU A 122 3.62 -6.49 2.49
C GLU A 122 2.70 -7.48 1.78
N ALA A 123 1.45 -7.11 1.55
CA ALA A 123 0.51 -7.93 0.80
C ALA A 123 0.88 -8.08 -0.69
N GLN A 124 1.52 -7.07 -1.30
CA GLN A 124 2.06 -7.17 -2.66
C GLN A 124 3.29 -8.09 -2.73
N ARG A 125 4.15 -8.06 -1.71
CA ARG A 125 5.35 -8.90 -1.65
C ARG A 125 4.99 -10.38 -1.57
N SER A 126 3.95 -10.75 -0.82
CA SER A 126 3.47 -12.14 -0.77
C SER A 126 2.83 -12.58 -2.09
N ALA A 127 2.18 -11.66 -2.83
CA ALA A 127 1.68 -11.92 -4.18
C ALA A 127 2.80 -12.06 -5.23
N ALA A 128 3.89 -11.27 -5.14
CA ALA A 128 5.00 -11.34 -6.10
C ALA A 128 5.80 -12.65 -6.03
N ILE A 129 5.71 -13.39 -4.92
CA ILE A 129 6.41 -14.69 -4.74
C ILE A 129 5.66 -15.84 -5.44
N VAL A 130 4.35 -15.69 -5.73
CA VAL A 130 3.56 -16.71 -6.45
C VAL A 130 3.59 -16.56 -7.97
N THR A 131 4.21 -15.48 -8.47
CA THR A 131 4.43 -15.24 -9.92
C THR A 131 5.94 -15.22 -10.23
N GLY A 132 6.67 -16.22 -9.70
CA GLY A 132 7.91 -16.64 -10.33
C GLY A 132 7.59 -17.25 -11.71
N PRO A 133 8.47 -17.14 -12.71
CA PRO A 133 8.13 -17.48 -14.09
C PRO A 133 7.94 -19.00 -14.27
N ASP A 134 6.69 -19.44 -14.35
CA ASP A 134 6.26 -20.53 -15.25
C ASP A 134 6.11 -19.84 -16.64
N ASP A 135 6.87 -20.07 -17.72
CA ASP A 135 7.57 -21.22 -18.34
C ASP A 135 8.54 -20.64 -19.42
N PRO A 136 9.16 -21.41 -20.35
CA PRO A 136 10.06 -22.57 -20.25
C PRO A 136 11.40 -22.29 -21.00
N GLU A 137 12.34 -23.25 -21.05
CA GLU A 137 13.39 -23.30 -22.10
C GLU A 137 14.50 -22.21 -22.08
N HIS A 138 15.41 -22.27 -21.09
CA HIS A 138 16.78 -21.72 -21.22
C HIS A 138 17.81 -22.85 -21.36
N VAL A 139 17.49 -23.85 -22.19
CA VAL A 139 18.44 -24.88 -22.64
C VAL A 139 18.65 -24.73 -24.14
N ALA A 140 19.92 -24.50 -24.51
CA ALA A 140 20.53 -24.64 -25.83
C ALA A 140 20.32 -23.52 -26.87
N ALA A 141 21.30 -22.62 -26.97
CA ALA A 141 21.88 -22.21 -28.26
C ALA A 141 23.25 -21.53 -28.09
N SER A 142 24.19 -22.21 -27.43
CA SER A 142 25.62 -21.97 -27.65
C SER A 142 26.15 -23.09 -28.55
N ALA A 143 26.06 -22.88 -29.86
CA ALA A 143 26.82 -23.66 -30.84
C ALA A 143 27.27 -22.70 -31.95
N LEU A 144 28.49 -22.22 -31.77
CA LEU A 144 29.29 -21.52 -32.75
C LEU A 144 29.40 -22.32 -34.04
N GLY A 145 29.40 -21.59 -35.16
CA GLY A 145 29.74 -22.12 -36.47
C GLY A 145 31.20 -22.59 -36.55
N SER A 146 31.40 -23.62 -37.36
CA SER A 146 32.62 -23.96 -38.11
C SER A 146 32.14 -24.99 -39.14
N GLY A 147 32.14 -24.69 -40.44
CA GLY A 147 33.36 -24.49 -41.23
C GLY A 147 33.71 -25.83 -41.89
N LYS A 148 33.10 -26.10 -43.04
CA LYS A 148 33.34 -27.28 -43.89
C LYS A 148 34.45 -26.95 -44.90
N PRO A 149 35.42 -27.82 -45.17
CA PRO A 149 36.11 -27.88 -46.46
C PRO A 149 35.32 -28.71 -47.49
#